data_AF-A0A7J4V2G5-F1
#
_entry.id   AF-A0A7J4V2G5-F1
#
_cell.length_a   1.000
_cell.length_b   1.000
_cell.length_c   1.000
_cell.angle_alpha   90.00
_cell.angle_beta   90.00
_cell.angle_gamma   90.00
#
_symmetry.space_group_name_H-M   'P 1'
#
loop_
_entity.id
_entity.type
_entity.pdbx_description
1 polymer ?
#
loop_
_entity_poly.entity_id
_entity_poly.type
_entity_poly.pdbx_seq_one_letter_code
_entity_poly.pdbx_strand_id
1 'polypeptide(L)'
;MVGGPLEERKIALIPRVVVAGAMGPRDYALLLTSSRSIFVLENASRAGIGAVLGGAIGAAMAEAMTERKCNDYGRADPSALVADDKNMCIPHSSVNGLELKKKWSGYNIRFDYTDASGKSKKIVGTLAMPDELAARKKAEGVK
;
A
#
# COMPACT_ATOMS: atom_id res chain seq x y z
N MET A 1 1.81 18.87 -33.68
CA MET A 1 2.32 19.27 -32.36
C MET A 1 2.65 18.00 -31.61
N VAL A 2 3.94 17.75 -31.37
CA VAL A 2 4.42 16.55 -30.66
C VAL A 2 4.22 16.83 -29.17
N GLY A 3 3.25 16.17 -28.55
CA GLY A 3 3.05 16.26 -27.11
C GLY A 3 4.27 15.67 -26.40
N GLY A 4 4.99 16.48 -25.64
CA GLY A 4 5.95 15.96 -24.66
C GLY A 4 5.24 14.99 -23.70
N PRO A 5 5.97 14.07 -23.05
CA PRO A 5 5.35 13.19 -22.08
C PRO A 5 4.64 14.07 -21.05
N LEU A 6 3.31 13.97 -20.99
CA LEU A 6 2.51 14.68 -19.99
C LEU A 6 3.10 14.27 -18.64
N GLU A 7 3.67 15.25 -17.93
CA GLU A 7 4.24 15.04 -16.60
C GLU A 7 3.18 14.33 -15.75
N GLU A 8 3.53 13.16 -15.22
CA GLU A 8 2.56 12.29 -14.59
C GLU A 8 2.06 12.93 -13.30
N ARG A 9 0.80 13.37 -13.32
CA ARG A 9 0.19 14.10 -12.20
C ARG A 9 -0.16 13.13 -11.08
N LYS A 10 0.26 13.45 -9.85
CA LYS A 10 -0.22 12.79 -8.63
C LYS A 10 -1.64 13.26 -8.32
N ILE A 11 -2.57 12.33 -8.17
CA ILE A 11 -4.00 12.62 -7.99
C ILE A 11 -4.41 12.47 -6.54
N ALA A 12 -4.04 11.35 -5.91
CA ALA A 12 -4.46 11.04 -4.56
C ALA A 12 -3.48 10.09 -3.87
N LEU A 13 -3.50 10.14 -2.54
CA LEU A 13 -2.75 9.23 -1.69
C LEU A 13 -3.71 8.55 -0.73
N ILE A 14 -3.72 7.22 -0.75
CA ILE A 14 -4.33 6.42 0.29
C ILE A 14 -3.17 5.96 1.19
N PRO A 15 -3.08 6.48 2.42
CA PRO A 15 -1.87 6.34 3.23
C PRO A 15 -1.66 4.92 3.77
N ARG A 16 -2.70 4.08 3.80
CA ARG A 16 -2.54 2.69 4.25
C ARG A 16 -3.52 1.73 3.62
N VAL A 17 -2.97 0.71 2.98
CA VAL A 17 -3.65 -0.41 2.34
C VAL A 17 -2.97 -1.70 2.78
N VAL A 18 -3.65 -2.50 3.60
CA VAL A 18 -3.15 -3.78 4.10
C VAL A 18 -3.50 -4.87 3.11
N VAL A 19 -2.50 -5.53 2.54
CA VAL A 19 -2.67 -6.61 1.56
C VAL A 19 -2.21 -7.92 2.18
N ALA A 20 -3.08 -8.93 2.20
CA ALA A 20 -2.71 -10.25 2.68
C ALA A 20 -1.77 -10.93 1.67
N GLY A 21 -0.56 -11.26 2.09
CA GLY A 21 0.43 -12.01 1.30
C GLY A 21 0.70 -13.39 1.87
N ALA A 22 1.33 -14.25 1.07
CA ALA A 22 1.70 -15.61 1.49
C ALA A 22 2.67 -15.65 2.70
N MET A 23 3.46 -14.59 2.91
CA MET A 23 4.43 -14.48 4.01
C MET A 23 3.95 -13.59 5.17
N GLY A 24 2.66 -13.26 5.19
CA GLY A 24 2.07 -12.32 6.14
C GLY A 24 1.49 -11.08 5.47
N PRO A 25 0.79 -10.23 6.25
CA PRO A 25 0.24 -8.98 5.74
C PRO A 25 1.35 -8.00 5.38
N ARG A 26 1.13 -7.24 4.30
CA ARG A 26 1.99 -6.17 3.84
C ARG A 26 1.22 -4.86 3.87
N ASP A 27 1.82 -3.84 4.47
CA ASP A 27 1.30 -2.48 4.49
C ASP A 27 1.86 -1.71 3.28
N TYR A 28 0.96 -1.23 2.44
CA TYR A 28 1.29 -0.38 1.31
C TYR A 28 0.65 1.00 1.49
N ALA A 29 1.34 2.05 1.08
CA ALA A 29 0.68 3.29 0.68
C ALA A 29 0.27 3.15 -0.79
N LEU A 30 -0.92 3.60 -1.15
CA LEU A 30 -1.40 3.61 -2.53
C LEU A 30 -1.37 5.03 -3.07
N LEU A 31 -0.39 5.31 -3.92
CA LEU A 31 -0.28 6.54 -4.68
C LEU A 31 -1.02 6.37 -6.01
N LEU A 32 -2.05 7.19 -6.21
CA LEU A 32 -2.79 7.27 -7.46
C LEU A 32 -2.25 8.41 -8.29
N THR A 33 -1.85 8.12 -9.52
CA THR A 33 -1.42 9.11 -10.51
C THR A 33 -2.40 9.18 -11.66
N SER A 34 -2.13 10.02 -12.67
CA SER A 34 -2.94 10.11 -13.88
C SER A 34 -2.86 8.88 -14.79
N SER A 35 -1.90 7.99 -14.59
CA SER A 35 -1.67 6.85 -15.49
C SER A 35 -1.54 5.49 -14.77
N ARG A 36 -1.24 5.49 -13.47
CA ARG A 36 -0.96 4.25 -12.73
C ARG A 36 -1.32 4.37 -11.25
N SER A 37 -1.54 3.20 -10.67
CA SER A 37 -1.73 2.99 -9.25
C SER A 37 -0.48 2.32 -8.71
N ILE A 38 0.23 3.01 -7.80
CA ILE A 38 1.50 2.54 -7.26
C ILE A 38 1.31 2.19 -5.79
N PHE A 39 1.44 0.91 -5.48
CA PHE A 39 1.46 0.40 -4.12
C PHE A 39 2.91 0.42 -3.62
N VAL A 40 3.23 1.42 -2.81
CA VAL A 40 4.55 1.61 -2.23
C VAL A 40 4.63 0.83 -0.93
N LEU A 41 5.55 -0.13 -0.84
CA LEU A 41 5.67 -0.98 0.34
C LEU A 41 6.25 -0.16 1.51
N GLU A 42 5.45 0.10 2.53
CA GLU A 42 5.89 0.81 3.73
C GLU A 42 6.36 -0.16 4.82
N ASN A 43 5.68 -1.29 4.97
CA ASN A 43 6.10 -2.36 5.88
C ASN A 43 5.69 -3.74 5.32
N ALA A 44 6.60 -4.70 5.35
CA ALA A 44 6.27 -6.10 5.12
C ALA A 44 6.41 -6.85 6.45
N SER A 45 5.29 -7.15 7.10
CA SER A 45 5.33 -7.96 8.31
C SER A 45 5.75 -9.38 7.93
N ARG A 46 6.94 -9.80 8.39
CA ARG A 46 7.45 -11.18 8.29
C ARG A 46 6.89 -12.10 9.38
N ALA A 47 5.88 -11.65 10.13
CA ALA A 47 5.29 -12.38 11.26
C ALA A 47 4.75 -13.78 10.88
N GLY A 48 4.65 -14.13 9.60
CA GLY A 48 4.29 -15.46 9.11
C GLY A 48 5.44 -16.47 8.94
N ILE A 49 6.72 -16.11 9.16
CA ILE A 49 7.87 -17.03 8.93
C ILE A 49 8.42 -17.63 10.25
N GLY A 50 7.84 -17.34 11.41
CA GLY A 50 8.37 -17.86 12.67
C GLY A 50 7.41 -17.75 13.83
N ALA A 51 6.34 -18.54 13.83
CA ALA A 51 5.61 -18.86 15.05
C ALA A 51 6.44 -19.84 15.90
N VAL A 52 7.61 -19.40 16.38
CA VAL A 52 8.47 -20.15 17.28
C VAL A 52 9.06 -19.18 18.32
N LEU A 53 8.52 -19.35 19.54
CA LEU A 53 9.13 -19.18 20.86
C LEU A 53 9.12 -17.79 21.54
N GLY A 54 8.50 -17.80 22.73
CA GLY A 54 8.60 -16.76 23.74
C GLY A 54 10.03 -16.59 24.27
N GLY A 55 10.36 -15.34 24.60
CA GLY A 55 11.69 -14.88 24.98
C GLY A 55 12.11 -13.68 24.14
N ALA A 56 13.18 -12.99 24.56
CA ALA A 56 13.69 -11.66 24.12
C ALA A 56 13.50 -11.21 22.65
N ILE A 57 13.29 -12.11 21.69
CA ILE A 57 12.95 -11.82 20.29
C ILE A 57 11.56 -11.18 20.14
N GLY A 58 10.65 -11.36 21.11
CA GLY A 58 9.34 -10.69 21.15
C GLY A 58 9.42 -9.16 21.15
N ALA A 59 10.49 -8.58 21.70
CA ALA A 59 10.72 -7.14 21.68
C ALA A 59 11.21 -6.64 20.30
N ALA A 60 12.05 -7.41 19.62
CA ALA A 60 12.54 -7.06 18.28
C ALA A 60 11.42 -7.10 17.21
N MET A 61 10.38 -7.91 17.41
CA MET A 61 9.18 -7.90 16.57
C MET A 61 8.31 -6.67 16.79
N ALA A 62 8.30 -6.08 17.99
CA ALA A 62 7.66 -4.79 18.25
C ALA A 62 8.46 -3.64 17.62
N GLU A 63 9.79 -3.71 17.63
CA GLU A 63 10.65 -2.70 16.98
C GLU A 63 10.50 -2.70 15.45
N ALA A 64 10.34 -3.86 14.81
CA ALA A 64 10.07 -3.95 13.36
C ALA A 64 8.67 -3.40 12.95
N MET A 65 7.76 -3.20 13.90
CA MET A 65 6.50 -2.46 13.67
C MET A 65 6.68 -0.95 13.78
N THR A 66 7.83 -0.47 14.26
CA THR A 66 8.05 0.93 14.65
C THR A 66 8.77 1.75 13.57
N GLU A 67 9.58 1.13 12.69
CA GLU A 67 10.16 1.84 11.54
C GLU A 67 9.17 1.91 10.36
N ARG A 68 8.15 2.76 10.48
CA ARG A 68 7.41 3.21 9.30
C ARG A 68 8.27 4.20 8.53
N LYS A 69 8.63 3.84 7.31
CA LYS A 69 9.06 4.85 6.35
C LYS A 69 7.82 5.59 5.85
N CYS A 70 7.45 6.68 6.53
CA CYS A 70 6.56 7.67 5.97
C CYS A 70 7.31 8.36 4.82
N ASN A 71 7.14 7.85 3.59
CA ASN A 71 7.75 8.47 2.42
C ASN A 71 7.09 9.83 2.16
N ASP A 72 7.89 10.84 1.81
CA ASP A 72 7.35 12.10 1.32
C ASP A 72 6.82 11.92 -0.11
N TYR A 73 5.57 11.48 -0.22
CA TYR A 73 4.89 11.25 -1.50
C TYR A 73 4.64 12.55 -2.28
N GLY A 74 4.73 13.72 -1.63
CA GLY A 74 4.67 15.02 -2.31
C GLY A 74 5.90 15.23 -3.19
N ARG A 75 7.08 14.85 -2.70
CA ARG A 75 8.37 14.97 -3.41
C ARG A 75 8.83 13.73 -4.15
N ALA A 76 8.27 12.55 -3.86
CA ALA A 76 8.67 11.30 -4.52
C ALA A 76 8.37 11.29 -6.03
N ASP A 77 9.35 11.00 -6.88
CA ASP A 77 9.12 10.83 -8.31
C ASP A 77 8.39 9.50 -8.59
N PRO A 78 7.20 9.50 -9.24
CA PRO A 78 6.50 8.26 -9.60
C PRO A 78 7.36 7.27 -10.39
N SER A 79 8.27 7.74 -11.25
CA SER A 79 9.13 6.84 -12.03
C SER A 79 10.14 6.12 -11.15
N ALA A 80 10.75 6.83 -10.20
CA ALA A 80 11.63 6.22 -9.19
C ALA A 80 10.89 5.21 -8.31
N LEU A 81 9.63 5.48 -7.94
CA LEU A 81 8.82 4.55 -7.15
C LEU A 81 8.51 3.25 -7.91
N VAL A 82 8.31 3.33 -9.22
CA VAL A 82 8.06 2.14 -10.06
C VAL A 82 9.33 1.33 -10.33
N ALA A 83 10.50 1.98 -10.32
CA ALA A 83 11.79 1.30 -10.47
C ALA A 83 12.21 0.48 -9.24
N ASP A 84 11.58 0.69 -8.08
CA ASP A 84 11.82 -0.14 -6.89
C ASP A 84 10.97 -1.43 -6.96
N ASP A 85 11.64 -2.58 -7.10
CA ASP A 85 11.04 -3.91 -7.21
C ASP A 85 10.17 -4.32 -6.00
N LYS A 86 10.29 -3.61 -4.86
CA LYS A 86 9.42 -3.85 -3.70
C LYS A 86 8.03 -3.27 -3.88
N ASN A 87 7.91 -2.26 -4.74
CA ASN A 87 6.65 -1.58 -5.03
C ASN A 87 5.92 -2.32 -6.13
N MET A 88 4.60 -2.32 -6.03
CA MET A 88 3.77 -2.90 -7.07
C MET A 88 3.12 -1.77 -7.88
N CYS A 89 3.38 -1.76 -9.18
CA CYS A 89 2.79 -0.80 -10.11
C CYS A 89 1.70 -1.47 -10.93
N ILE A 90 0.52 -0.84 -10.98
CA ILE A 90 -0.59 -1.27 -11.84
C ILE A 90 -0.92 -0.10 -12.79
N PRO A 91 -0.59 -0.20 -14.09
CA PRO A 91 -1.05 0.75 -15.09
C PRO A 91 -2.57 0.78 -15.16
N HIS A 92 -3.18 1.97 -15.26
CA HIS A 92 -4.64 2.08 -15.34
C HIS A 92 -5.21 1.40 -16.59
N SER A 93 -4.45 1.40 -17.68
CA SER A 93 -4.81 0.70 -18.92
C SER A 93 -4.89 -0.81 -18.77
N SER A 94 -4.28 -1.40 -17.73
CA SER A 94 -4.36 -2.84 -17.47
C SER A 94 -5.40 -3.23 -16.42
N VAL A 95 -6.08 -2.26 -15.82
CA VAL A 95 -7.15 -2.50 -14.84
C VAL A 95 -8.41 -2.93 -15.57
N ASN A 96 -8.86 -4.15 -15.29
CA ASN A 96 -10.09 -4.72 -15.83
C ASN A 96 -11.27 -4.54 -14.86
N GLY A 97 -11.00 -4.27 -13.58
CA GLY A 97 -12.01 -4.04 -12.56
C GLY A 97 -11.45 -3.33 -11.32
N LEU A 98 -12.23 -2.41 -10.78
CA LEU A 98 -11.93 -1.71 -9.53
C LEU A 98 -13.20 -1.69 -8.66
N GLU A 99 -13.12 -2.28 -7.47
CA GLU A 99 -14.24 -2.35 -6.53
C GLU A 99 -13.82 -1.77 -5.17
N LEU A 100 -14.70 -0.97 -4.58
CA LEU A 100 -14.61 -0.55 -3.19
C LEU A 100 -15.81 -1.12 -2.42
N LYS A 101 -15.56 -2.05 -1.51
CA LYS A 101 -16.58 -2.74 -0.74
C LYS A 101 -16.56 -2.32 0.71
N LYS A 102 -17.66 -1.77 1.21
CA LYS A 102 -17.84 -1.50 2.64
C LYS A 102 -17.90 -2.81 3.41
N LYS A 103 -17.16 -2.87 4.52
CA LYS A 103 -17.18 -3.90 5.55
C LYS A 103 -17.61 -3.28 6.87
N TRP A 104 -17.88 -4.11 7.87
CA TRP A 104 -18.26 -3.63 9.18
C TRP A 104 -17.15 -2.79 9.85
N SER A 105 -15.88 -3.16 9.64
CA SER A 105 -14.71 -2.50 10.23
C SER A 105 -13.96 -1.53 9.30
N GLY A 106 -14.48 -1.24 8.10
CA GLY A 106 -13.79 -0.37 7.14
C GLY A 106 -14.18 -0.62 5.69
N TYR A 107 -13.23 -0.44 4.77
CA TYR A 107 -13.43 -0.63 3.34
C TYR A 107 -12.37 -1.56 2.77
N ASN A 108 -12.77 -2.45 1.88
CA ASN A 108 -11.84 -3.22 1.08
C ASN A 108 -11.80 -2.66 -0.33
N ILE A 109 -10.60 -2.45 -0.85
CA ILE A 109 -10.36 -2.13 -2.25
C ILE A 109 -9.91 -3.39 -2.98
N ARG A 110 -10.43 -3.62 -4.18
CA ARG A 110 -10.02 -4.71 -5.07
C ARG A 110 -9.63 -4.12 -6.42
N PHE A 111 -8.47 -4.53 -6.92
CA PHE A 111 -8.11 -4.34 -8.32
C PHE A 111 -8.00 -5.71 -8.99
N ASP A 112 -8.70 -5.87 -10.10
CA ASP A 112 -8.52 -6.95 -11.05
C ASP A 112 -7.80 -6.36 -12.27
N TYR A 113 -6.64 -6.91 -12.63
CA TYR A 113 -5.77 -6.32 -13.66
C TYR A 113 -5.00 -7.37 -14.44
N THR A 114 -4.52 -7.03 -15.61
CA THR A 114 -3.61 -7.86 -16.40
C THR A 114 -2.17 -7.47 -16.09
N ASP A 115 -1.34 -8.43 -15.68
CA ASP A 115 0.07 -8.18 -15.42
C ASP A 115 0.89 -8.05 -16.72
N ALA A 116 2.17 -7.68 -16.60
CA ALA A 116 3.06 -7.51 -17.75
C ALA A 116 3.27 -8.81 -18.56
N SER A 117 2.97 -9.99 -17.98
CA SER A 117 3.02 -11.28 -18.67
C SER A 117 1.71 -11.64 -19.38
N GLY A 118 0.71 -10.76 -19.35
CA GLY A 118 -0.61 -10.99 -19.92
C GLY A 118 -1.54 -11.82 -19.03
N LYS A 119 -1.16 -12.11 -17.79
CA LYS A 119 -1.98 -12.92 -16.87
C LYS A 119 -2.90 -12.04 -16.04
N SER A 120 -4.14 -12.48 -15.89
CA SER A 120 -5.09 -11.85 -14.97
C SER A 120 -4.65 -12.07 -13.52
N LYS A 121 -4.51 -10.97 -12.79
CA LYS A 121 -4.17 -10.89 -11.38
C LYS A 121 -5.26 -10.15 -10.64
N LYS A 122 -5.29 -10.39 -9.33
CA LYS A 122 -6.18 -9.71 -8.40
C LYS A 122 -5.39 -9.31 -7.16
N ILE A 123 -5.60 -8.09 -6.70
CA ILE A 123 -5.18 -7.64 -5.38
C ILE A 123 -6.39 -7.19 -4.59
N VAL A 124 -6.44 -7.59 -3.31
CA VAL A 124 -7.45 -7.14 -2.36
C VAL A 124 -6.72 -6.54 -1.18
N GLY A 125 -6.97 -5.27 -0.92
CA GLY A 125 -6.42 -4.53 0.19
C GLY A 125 -7.52 -4.05 1.14
N THR A 126 -7.24 -4.04 2.43
CA THR A 126 -8.09 -3.39 3.44
C THR A 126 -7.58 -1.97 3.65
N LEU A 127 -8.45 -0.99 3.44
CA LEU A 127 -8.16 0.41 3.75
C LEU A 127 -8.16 0.57 5.27
N ALA A 128 -7.06 1.04 5.81
CA ALA A 128 -6.90 1.28 7.23
C ALA A 128 -6.58 2.75 7.48
N MET A 129 -6.98 3.26 8.65
CA MET A 129 -6.50 4.56 9.08
C MET A 129 -5.02 4.43 9.47
N PRO A 130 -4.16 5.40 9.14
CA PRO A 130 -2.79 5.43 9.67
C PRO A 130 -2.85 5.51 11.20
N ASP A 131 -2.06 4.69 11.90
CA ASP A 131 -2.18 4.62 13.36
C ASP A 131 -1.81 5.94 14.05
N GLU A 132 -1.00 6.79 13.42
CA GLU A 132 -0.68 8.14 13.90
C GLU A 132 -1.91 9.06 13.89
N LEU A 133 -2.73 8.98 12.82
CA LEU A 133 -3.98 9.72 12.75
C LEU A 133 -5.01 9.14 13.72
N ALA A 134 -4.99 7.82 13.95
CA ALA A 134 -5.82 7.15 14.96
C ALA A 134 -5.44 7.58 16.38
N ALA A 135 -4.14 7.65 16.67
CA ALA A 135 -3.62 8.13 17.93
C ALA A 135 -3.98 9.61 18.17
N ARG A 136 -3.85 10.48 17.15
CA ARG A 136 -4.26 11.88 17.26
C ARG A 136 -5.76 12.03 17.47
N LYS A 137 -6.62 11.36 16.68
CA LYS A 137 -8.08 11.44 16.88
C LYS A 137 -8.53 10.91 18.24
N LYS A 138 -7.87 9.87 18.75
CA LYS A 138 -8.10 9.33 20.09
C LYS A 138 -7.63 10.29 21.19
N ALA A 139 -6.50 10.99 20.97
CA ALA A 139 -6.02 12.05 21.86
C ALA A 139 -6.90 13.31 21.82
N GLU A 140 -7.55 13.58 20.69
CA GLU A 140 -8.50 14.68 20.48
C GLU A 140 -9.93 14.33 20.96
N GLY A 141 -10.14 13.16 21.57
CA GLY A 141 -11.40 12.78 22.21
C GLY A 141 -12.53 12.40 21.23
N VAL A 142 -12.23 12.24 19.95
CA VAL A 142 -13.22 11.81 18.95
C VAL A 142 -13.30 10.28 18.97
N LYS A 143 -14.41 9.75 19.50
CA LYS A 143 -14.77 8.31 19.46
C LYS A 143 -15.19 7.87 18.07
#